data_AF-A0A7Y8I1S5-F1
#
_entry.id   AF-A0A7Y8I1S5-F1
#
_cell.length_a   1.000
_cell.length_b   1.000
_cell.length_c   1.000
_cell.angle_alpha   90.00
_cell.angle_beta   90.00
_cell.angle_gamma   90.00
#
_symmetry.space_group_name_H-M   'P 1'
#
loop_
_entity.id
_entity.type
_entity.pdbx_description
1 polymer ?
#
loop_
_entity_poly.entity_id
_entity_poly.type
_entity_poly.pdbx_seq_one_letter_code
_entity_poly.pdbx_strand_id
1 'polypeptide(L)'
;MTQIGEAIARYHRLLEQASPSHGDWVGQLREQMANAQLVVNGRPITPVLRPHLISRRQYTNLVRAAELLSSAIERVRQIAIENPVVLSRIHLLPAEKMLASVDPGYRLSPVAGWLGAHVNNGSLYTCAAQADLPRGVIDGDLLGDIFFDAPPVKEIR
;
A
#
# COMPACT_ATOMS: atom_id res chain seq x y z
N MET A 1 3.32 1.01 27.00
CA MET A 1 2.77 1.34 25.66
C MET A 1 3.65 0.67 24.62
N THR A 2 3.15 0.31 23.44
CA THR A 2 4.04 -0.23 22.39
C THR A 2 4.94 0.90 21.86
N GLN A 3 6.16 0.59 21.42
CA GLN A 3 7.10 1.56 20.83
C GLN A 3 6.45 2.46 19.75
N ILE A 4 5.50 1.91 19.00
CA ILE A 4 4.73 2.62 17.98
C ILE A 4 3.73 3.60 18.60
N GLY A 5 3.02 3.19 19.66
CA GLY A 5 2.11 4.07 20.39
C GLY A 5 2.83 5.29 20.96
N GLU A 6 4.05 5.10 21.47
CA GLU A 6 4.92 6.19 21.93
C GLU A 6 5.35 7.11 20.78
N ALA A 7 5.75 6.54 19.63
CA ALA A 7 6.09 7.33 18.45
C ALA A 7 4.90 8.14 17.92
N ILE A 8 3.70 7.54 17.88
CA ILE A 8 2.46 8.23 17.48
C ILE A 8 2.17 9.39 18.45
N ALA A 9 2.21 9.13 19.75
CA ALA A 9 1.96 10.17 20.76
C ALA A 9 3.01 11.30 20.71
N ARG A 10 4.28 10.97 20.44
CA ARG A 10 5.33 11.97 20.21
C ARG A 10 5.04 12.78 18.95
N TYR A 11 4.69 12.15 17.84
CA TYR A 11 4.39 12.84 16.58
C TYR A 11 3.18 13.77 16.72
N HIS A 12 2.12 13.34 17.42
CA HIS A 12 0.98 14.21 17.69
C HIS A 12 1.37 15.45 18.50
N ARG A 13 2.20 15.29 19.54
CA ARG A 13 2.72 16.44 20.29
C ARG A 13 3.53 17.39 19.41
N LEU A 14 4.34 16.87 18.48
CA LEU A 14 5.05 17.70 17.51
C LEU A 14 4.09 18.50 16.62
N LEU A 15 3.04 17.85 16.10
CA LEU A 15 2.02 18.54 15.29
C LEU A 15 1.26 19.62 16.09
N GLU A 16 0.93 19.35 17.35
CA GLU A 16 0.25 20.31 18.24
C GLU A 16 1.16 21.52 18.56
N GLN A 17 2.46 21.28 18.71
CA GLN A 17 3.46 22.31 19.02
C GLN A 17 3.93 23.09 17.79
N ALA A 18 3.70 22.58 16.58
CA ALA A 18 4.22 23.14 15.33
C ALA A 18 3.57 24.48 14.89
N SER A 19 2.68 25.06 15.69
CA SER A 19 2.05 26.35 15.43
C SER A 19 2.50 27.32 16.53
N PRO A 20 3.57 28.15 16.37
CA PRO A 20 4.02 28.91 15.19
C PRO A 20 5.53 28.79 14.85
N SER A 21 6.26 27.86 15.48
CA SER A 21 7.74 27.74 15.39
C SER A 21 8.27 27.17 14.07
N HIS A 22 7.41 26.50 13.28
CA HIS A 22 7.82 25.77 12.07
C HIS A 22 7.46 26.48 10.76
N GLY A 23 6.96 27.72 10.82
CA GLY A 23 6.44 28.42 9.64
C GLY A 23 5.23 27.73 9.00
N ASP A 24 4.86 28.14 7.79
CA ASP A 24 3.78 27.49 7.02
C ASP A 24 4.26 26.20 6.32
N TRP A 25 4.81 25.27 7.10
CA TRP A 25 5.30 23.99 6.56
C TRP A 25 4.17 23.15 5.95
N VAL A 26 2.93 23.33 6.42
CA VAL A 26 1.75 22.68 5.83
C VAL A 26 1.49 23.24 4.43
N GLY A 27 1.60 24.56 4.24
CA GLY A 27 1.56 25.19 2.91
C GLY A 27 2.66 24.67 1.99
N GLN A 28 3.90 24.59 2.48
CA GLN A 28 5.03 24.03 1.72
C GLN A 28 4.81 22.56 1.35
N LEU A 29 4.30 21.74 2.27
CA LEU A 29 3.95 20.35 2.02
C LEU A 29 2.90 20.24 0.90
N ARG A 30 1.88 21.10 0.93
CA ARG A 30 0.84 21.14 -0.12
C ARG A 30 1.41 21.58 -1.47
N GLU A 31 2.33 22.53 -1.49
CA GLU A 31 3.03 22.95 -2.70
C GLU A 31 3.89 21.82 -3.27
N GLN A 32 4.63 21.10 -2.42
CA GLN A 32 5.40 19.92 -2.83
C GLN A 32 4.51 18.82 -3.42
N MET A 33 3.36 18.54 -2.79
CA MET A 33 2.38 17.60 -3.34
C MET A 33 1.83 18.06 -4.70
N ALA A 34 1.58 19.36 -4.88
CA ALA A 34 1.14 19.91 -6.17
C ALA A 34 2.21 19.76 -7.24
N ASN A 35 3.47 20.08 -6.92
CA ASN A 35 4.61 19.94 -7.82
C ASN A 35 4.86 18.48 -8.23
N ALA A 36 4.58 17.53 -7.35
CA ALA A 36 4.67 16.10 -7.62
C ALA A 36 3.42 15.51 -8.32
N GLN A 37 2.48 16.35 -8.76
CA GLN A 37 1.21 15.94 -9.38
C GLN A 37 0.31 15.08 -8.48
N LEU A 38 0.46 15.18 -7.16
CA LEU A 38 -0.32 14.47 -6.15
C LEU A 38 -1.57 15.26 -5.72
N VAL A 39 -2.22 15.89 -6.70
CA VAL A 39 -3.45 16.68 -6.52
C VAL A 39 -4.50 16.19 -7.52
N VAL A 40 -5.65 15.76 -7.00
CA VAL A 40 -6.78 15.26 -7.79
C VAL A 40 -7.98 16.17 -7.56
N ASN A 41 -8.58 16.68 -8.64
CA ASN A 41 -9.73 17.60 -8.59
C ASN A 41 -9.51 18.79 -7.64
N GLY A 42 -8.28 19.35 -7.65
CA GLY A 42 -7.91 20.50 -6.81
C GLY A 42 -7.67 20.18 -5.33
N ARG A 43 -7.62 18.89 -4.94
CA ARG A 43 -7.34 18.46 -3.57
C ARG A 43 -6.11 17.57 -3.52
N PRO A 44 -5.22 17.71 -2.52
CA PRO A 44 -4.16 16.74 -2.29
C PRO A 44 -4.74 15.33 -2.12
N ILE A 45 -4.03 14.32 -2.62
CA ILE A 45 -4.44 12.91 -2.51
C ILE A 45 -4.60 12.42 -1.06
N THR A 46 -3.97 13.09 -0.10
CA THR A 46 -4.14 12.82 1.33
C THR A 46 -4.34 14.11 2.12
N PRO A 47 -5.39 14.18 2.97
CA PRO A 47 -5.56 15.27 3.92
C PRO A 47 -4.85 15.00 5.27
N VAL A 48 -4.23 13.83 5.44
CA VAL A 48 -3.70 13.36 6.72
C VAL A 48 -2.24 13.77 6.87
N LEU A 49 -1.92 14.52 7.93
CA LEU A 49 -0.57 15.04 8.21
C LEU A 49 0.35 14.06 8.96
N ARG A 50 -0.20 12.95 9.45
CA ARG A 50 0.55 11.90 10.14
C ARG A 50 0.77 10.70 9.22
N PRO A 51 2.02 10.41 8.83
CA PRO A 51 2.35 9.17 8.14
C PRO A 51 1.93 7.93 8.94
N HIS A 52 1.67 6.83 8.25
CA HIS A 52 1.38 5.56 8.91
C HIS A 52 2.68 4.94 9.45
N LEU A 53 2.92 5.08 10.76
CA LEU A 53 4.13 4.57 11.40
C LEU A 53 4.03 3.05 11.60
N ILE A 54 5.00 2.33 11.05
CA ILE A 54 5.15 0.87 11.22
C ILE A 54 6.53 0.54 11.79
N SER A 55 6.59 -0.47 12.63
CA SER A 55 7.89 -1.00 13.09
C SER A 55 8.56 -1.79 11.97
N ARG A 56 9.91 -1.88 12.01
CA ARG A 56 10.68 -2.75 11.10
C ARG A 56 10.17 -4.18 11.10
N ARG A 57 9.85 -4.73 12.28
CA ARG A 57 9.31 -6.10 12.42
C ARG A 57 7.96 -6.25 11.72
N GLN A 58 7.05 -5.29 11.86
CA GLN A 58 5.77 -5.33 11.15
C GLN A 58 5.95 -5.23 9.64
N TYR A 59 6.85 -4.36 9.17
CA TYR A 59 7.16 -4.25 7.74
C TYR A 59 7.70 -5.57 7.18
N THR A 60 8.68 -6.19 7.87
CA THR A 60 9.21 -7.51 7.46
C THR A 60 8.12 -8.59 7.43
N ASN A 61 7.21 -8.59 8.41
CA ASN A 61 6.11 -9.54 8.44
C ASN A 61 5.10 -9.28 7.30
N LEU A 62 4.81 -8.01 6.99
CA LEU A 62 3.95 -7.61 5.88
C LEU A 62 4.52 -8.10 4.55
N VAL A 63 5.80 -7.83 4.28
CA VAL A 63 6.49 -8.26 3.05
C VAL A 63 6.44 -9.78 2.92
N ARG A 64 6.84 -10.51 3.97
CA ARG A 64 6.84 -11.99 3.95
C ARG A 64 5.44 -12.55 3.72
N ALA A 65 4.42 -12.00 4.37
CA ALA A 65 3.05 -12.46 4.19
C ALA A 65 2.53 -12.19 2.77
N ALA A 66 2.84 -11.02 2.21
CA ALA A 66 2.49 -10.68 0.83
C ALA A 66 3.17 -11.63 -0.18
N GLU A 67 4.46 -11.91 -0.01
CA GLU A 67 5.20 -12.86 -0.87
C GLU A 67 4.62 -14.27 -0.80
N LEU A 68 4.31 -14.76 0.40
CA LEU A 68 3.72 -16.09 0.60
C LEU A 68 2.32 -16.19 0.00
N LEU A 69 1.47 -15.18 0.20
CA LEU A 69 0.12 -15.15 -0.37
C LEU A 69 0.17 -15.06 -1.90
N SER A 70 1.00 -14.19 -2.47
CA SER A 70 1.19 -14.10 -3.92
C SER A 70 1.67 -15.43 -4.51
N SER A 71 2.64 -16.09 -3.86
CA SER A 71 3.11 -17.40 -4.30
C SER A 71 2.03 -18.48 -4.18
N ALA A 72 1.21 -18.47 -3.13
CA ALA A 72 0.12 -19.41 -2.97
C ALA A 72 -0.97 -19.20 -4.02
N ILE A 73 -1.36 -17.95 -4.29
CA ILE A 73 -2.33 -17.58 -5.33
C ILE A 73 -1.85 -18.08 -6.69
N GLU A 74 -0.57 -17.85 -7.02
CA GLU A 74 -0.01 -18.25 -8.31
C GLU A 74 0.00 -19.78 -8.48
N ARG A 75 0.35 -20.53 -7.43
CA ARG A 75 0.29 -22.00 -7.45
C ARG A 75 -1.13 -22.51 -7.63
N VAL A 76 -2.10 -21.93 -6.92
CA VAL A 76 -3.51 -22.30 -7.06
C VAL A 76 -4.02 -21.98 -8.48
N ARG A 77 -3.62 -20.83 -9.04
CA ARG A 77 -3.94 -20.44 -10.42
C ARG A 77 -3.40 -21.47 -11.42
N GLN A 78 -2.13 -21.86 -11.30
CA GLN A 78 -1.51 -22.84 -12.18
C GLN A 78 -2.23 -24.20 -12.11
N ILE A 79 -2.48 -24.71 -10.90
CA ILE A 79 -3.20 -25.97 -10.69
C ILE A 79 -4.62 -25.89 -11.27
N ALA A 80 -5.30 -24.75 -11.12
CA ALA A 80 -6.64 -24.57 -11.65
C ALA A 80 -6.66 -24.60 -13.18
N ILE A 81 -5.69 -23.97 -13.86
CA ILE A 81 -5.63 -23.96 -15.32
C ILE A 81 -5.24 -25.34 -15.88
N GLU A 82 -4.34 -26.06 -15.22
CA GLU A 82 -3.87 -27.39 -15.65
C GLU A 82 -4.89 -28.50 -15.35
N ASN A 83 -5.78 -28.32 -14.37
CA ASN A 83 -6.74 -29.33 -13.94
C ASN A 83 -8.21 -28.86 -14.08
N PRO A 84 -8.94 -29.37 -15.10
CA PRO A 84 -10.35 -29.03 -15.31
C PRO A 84 -11.27 -29.32 -14.12
N VAL A 85 -10.94 -30.31 -13.27
CA VAL A 85 -11.71 -30.63 -12.06
C VAL A 85 -11.52 -29.56 -10.99
N VAL A 86 -10.35 -28.92 -10.92
CA VAL A 86 -10.11 -27.79 -10.01
C VAL A 86 -10.73 -26.53 -10.59
N LEU A 87 -10.57 -26.28 -11.90
CA LEU A 87 -11.19 -25.13 -12.58
C LEU A 87 -12.71 -25.10 -12.42
N SER A 88 -13.37 -26.27 -12.46
CA SER A 88 -14.82 -26.36 -12.32
C SER A 88 -15.34 -25.98 -10.93
N ARG A 89 -14.48 -26.05 -9.89
CA ARG A 89 -14.79 -25.58 -8.53
C ARG A 89 -14.70 -24.06 -8.38
N ILE A 90 -13.98 -23.39 -9.28
CA ILE A 90 -13.97 -21.94 -9.35
C ILE A 90 -15.26 -21.53 -10.09
N HIS A 91 -16.07 -20.69 -9.45
CA HIS A 91 -17.36 -20.23 -9.99
C HIS A 91 -17.17 -19.19 -11.10
N LEU A 92 -16.48 -19.59 -12.17
CA LEU A 92 -16.32 -18.83 -13.41
C LEU A 92 -17.44 -19.17 -14.40
N LEU A 93 -17.91 -18.16 -15.11
CA LEU A 93 -18.80 -18.29 -16.26
C LEU A 93 -18.09 -19.04 -17.40
N PRO A 94 -18.83 -19.67 -18.33
CA PRO A 94 -18.22 -20.37 -19.46
C PRO A 94 -17.24 -19.50 -20.27
N ALA A 95 -17.60 -18.24 -20.54
CA ALA A 95 -16.73 -17.31 -21.25
C ALA A 95 -15.46 -16.96 -20.46
N GLU A 96 -15.55 -16.82 -19.13
CA GLU A 96 -14.39 -16.55 -18.28
C GLU A 96 -13.44 -17.75 -18.22
N LYS A 97 -13.97 -18.98 -18.22
CA LYS A 97 -13.16 -20.20 -18.32
C LYS A 97 -12.41 -20.27 -19.64
N MET A 98 -13.06 -19.89 -20.74
CA MET A 98 -12.40 -19.81 -22.04
C MET A 98 -11.24 -18.81 -22.02
N LEU A 99 -11.45 -17.61 -21.44
CA LEU A 99 -10.41 -16.59 -21.30
C LEU A 99 -9.27 -17.02 -20.37
N ALA A 100 -9.58 -17.67 -19.25
CA ALA A 100 -8.58 -18.14 -18.28
C ALA A 100 -7.64 -19.21 -18.86
N SER A 101 -8.10 -19.97 -19.86
CA SER A 101 -7.29 -20.97 -20.58
C SER A 101 -6.41 -20.39 -21.68
N VAL A 102 -6.56 -19.10 -22.02
CA VAL A 102 -5.69 -18.45 -23.01
C VAL A 102 -4.31 -18.26 -22.40
N ASP A 103 -3.28 -18.75 -23.09
CA ASP A 103 -1.89 -18.48 -22.70
C ASP A 103 -1.57 -16.99 -22.92
N PRO A 104 -1.26 -16.24 -21.86
CA PRO A 104 -0.93 -14.83 -21.98
C PRO A 104 0.45 -14.58 -22.62
N GLY A 105 1.29 -15.63 -22.80
CA GLY A 105 2.64 -15.51 -23.36
C GLY A 105 3.68 -14.92 -22.38
N TYR A 106 3.27 -14.60 -21.15
CA TYR A 106 4.14 -14.13 -20.07
C TYR A 106 4.31 -15.20 -19.00
N ARG A 107 5.50 -15.28 -18.39
CA ARG A 107 5.80 -16.28 -17.34
C ARG A 107 5.00 -16.09 -16.06
N LEU A 108 4.65 -14.85 -15.72
CA LEU A 108 3.95 -14.50 -14.48
C LEU A 108 2.68 -13.72 -14.84
N SER A 109 1.56 -14.11 -14.26
CA SER A 109 0.28 -13.41 -14.42
C SER A 109 -0.41 -13.35 -13.05
N PRO A 110 -0.65 -12.16 -12.48
CA PRO A 110 -0.44 -10.84 -13.08
C PRO A 110 1.02 -10.34 -13.01
N VAL A 111 1.43 -9.55 -14.01
CA VAL A 111 2.78 -8.93 -14.06
C VAL A 111 2.91 -7.79 -13.04
N ALA A 112 1.81 -7.06 -12.80
CA ALA A 112 1.74 -6.02 -11.80
C ALA A 112 0.40 -6.14 -11.06
N GLY A 113 0.47 -6.23 -9.74
CA GLY A 113 -0.70 -6.33 -8.87
C GLY A 113 -0.44 -5.68 -7.53
N TRP A 114 -1.51 -5.48 -6.77
CA TRP A 114 -1.47 -4.86 -5.46
C TRP A 114 -2.22 -5.73 -4.45
N LEU A 115 -1.63 -5.88 -3.25
CA LEU A 115 -2.26 -6.54 -2.11
C LEU A 115 -2.48 -5.49 -1.02
N GLY A 116 -3.75 -5.17 -0.78
CA GLY A 116 -4.18 -4.30 0.30
C GLY A 116 -4.12 -5.03 1.64
N ALA A 117 -3.49 -4.39 2.62
CA ALA A 117 -3.35 -4.93 3.96
C ALA A 117 -3.58 -3.88 5.04
N HIS A 118 -4.19 -4.31 6.15
CA HIS A 118 -4.31 -3.56 7.38
C HIS A 118 -3.30 -4.09 8.39
N VAL A 119 -2.44 -3.21 8.88
CA VAL A 119 -1.48 -3.50 9.94
C VAL A 119 -1.94 -2.79 11.21
N ASN A 120 -2.23 -3.56 12.26
CA ASN A 120 -2.61 -2.99 13.55
C ASN A 120 -1.99 -3.77 14.70
N ASN A 121 -1.20 -3.11 15.55
CA ASN A 121 -0.66 -3.66 16.80
C ASN A 121 -0.06 -5.08 16.72
N GLY A 122 0.50 -5.44 15.56
CA GLY A 122 1.15 -6.73 15.33
C GLY A 122 0.29 -7.76 14.59
N SER A 123 -1.00 -7.48 14.39
CA SER A 123 -1.88 -8.22 13.50
C SER A 123 -1.80 -7.66 12.08
N LEU A 124 -1.88 -8.55 11.10
CA LEU A 124 -1.88 -8.25 9.68
C LEU A 124 -3.11 -8.93 9.06
N TYR A 125 -3.94 -8.15 8.39
CA TYR A 125 -5.11 -8.64 7.67
C TYR A 125 -5.04 -8.19 6.21
N THR A 126 -5.12 -9.13 5.27
CA THR A 126 -5.22 -8.80 3.84
C THR A 126 -6.68 -8.62 3.47
N CYS A 127 -7.02 -7.51 2.83
CA CYS A 127 -8.41 -7.13 2.58
C CYS A 127 -8.77 -7.03 1.10
N ALA A 128 -7.79 -6.81 0.23
CA ALA A 128 -8.03 -6.71 -1.20
C ALA A 128 -6.82 -7.23 -1.97
N ALA A 129 -7.08 -7.91 -3.08
CA ALA A 129 -6.09 -8.21 -4.09
C ALA A 129 -6.59 -7.63 -5.40
N GLN A 130 -5.77 -6.81 -6.04
CA GLN A 130 -6.05 -6.30 -7.38
C GLN A 130 -4.96 -6.80 -8.31
N ALA A 131 -5.37 -7.61 -9.28
CA ALA A 131 -4.48 -8.26 -10.24
C ALA A 131 -4.29 -7.43 -11.52
N ASP A 132 -5.01 -6.31 -11.66
CA ASP A 132 -5.02 -5.46 -12.85
C ASP A 132 -4.81 -3.99 -12.47
N LEU A 133 -4.09 -3.24 -13.31
CA LEU A 133 -4.02 -1.76 -13.26
C LEU A 133 -3.90 -1.17 -11.84
N PRO A 134 -2.82 -1.46 -11.09
CA PRO A 134 -2.71 -1.03 -9.71
C PRO A 134 -2.59 0.50 -9.63
N ARG A 135 -3.69 1.16 -9.28
CA ARG A 135 -3.77 2.62 -9.19
C ARG A 135 -3.09 3.11 -7.92
N GLY A 136 -2.39 4.24 -8.02
CA GLY A 136 -1.81 4.93 -6.85
C GLY A 136 -0.61 4.24 -6.21
N VAL A 137 0.00 3.23 -6.86
CA VAL A 137 1.24 2.61 -6.36
C VAL A 137 2.38 3.62 -6.30
N ILE A 138 2.51 4.46 -7.32
CA ILE A 138 3.56 5.49 -7.42
C ILE A 138 3.33 6.61 -6.39
N ASP A 139 2.07 6.91 -6.08
CA ASP A 139 1.70 7.96 -5.13
C ASP A 139 2.30 7.71 -3.75
N GLY A 140 2.36 6.44 -3.31
CA GLY A 140 2.93 6.05 -2.03
C GLY A 140 4.42 6.38 -1.89
N ASP A 141 5.20 6.11 -2.93
CA ASP A 141 6.65 6.39 -2.94
C ASP A 141 6.91 7.91 -2.94
N LEU A 142 6.20 8.65 -3.79
CA LEU A 142 6.32 10.11 -3.87
C LEU A 142 5.88 10.79 -2.57
N LEU A 143 4.78 10.34 -1.96
CA LEU A 143 4.36 10.82 -0.64
C LEU A 143 5.40 10.49 0.42
N GLY A 144 6.02 9.31 0.35
CA GLY A 144 7.10 8.90 1.24
C GLY A 144 8.23 9.92 1.27
N ASP A 145 8.74 10.30 0.11
CA ASP A 145 9.83 11.28 -0.03
C ASP A 145 9.42 12.67 0.47
N ILE A 146 8.24 13.14 0.07
CA ILE A 146 7.71 14.45 0.49
C ILE A 146 7.53 14.51 2.02
N PHE A 147 6.93 13.50 2.63
CA PHE A 147 6.76 13.45 4.08
C PHE A 147 8.09 13.25 4.80
N PHE A 148 9.03 12.51 4.23
CA PHE A 148 10.37 12.34 4.81
C PHE A 148 11.10 13.66 4.98
N ASP A 149 10.85 14.61 4.07
CA ASP A 149 11.39 15.96 4.12
C ASP A 149 10.60 16.96 4.98
N ALA A 150 9.41 16.59 5.44
CA ALA A 150 8.58 17.45 6.26
C ALA A 150 9.21 17.69 7.66
N PRO A 151 9.11 18.91 8.23
CA PRO A 151 9.73 19.21 9.52
C PRO A 151 9.33 18.27 10.68
N PRO A 152 8.05 17.90 10.87
CA PRO A 152 7.66 17.00 11.96
C PRO A 152 8.28 15.60 11.84
N VAL A 153 8.52 15.12 10.62
CA VAL A 153 9.15 13.81 10.36
C VAL A 153 10.66 13.88 10.60
N LYS A 154 11.29 15.00 10.24
CA LYS A 154 12.72 15.24 10.50
C LYS A 154 13.06 15.28 11.99
N GLU A 155 12.12 15.65 12.86
CA GLU A 155 12.31 15.70 14.31
C GLU A 155 12.09 14.36 15.02
N ILE A 156 11.28 13.47 14.46
CA ILE A 156 10.99 12.17 15.08
C ILE A 156 11.96 11.07 14.65
N ARG A 157 12.56 11.18 13.45
CA ARG A 157 13.49 10.19 12.89
C ARG A 157 14.78 10.03 13.69
#